data_AF-A0A3A8N317-F1
#
_entry.id   AF-A0A3A8N317-F1
#
_cell.length_a   1.000
_cell.length_b   1.000
_cell.length_c   1.000
_cell.angle_alpha   90.00
_cell.angle_beta   90.00
_cell.angle_gamma   90.00
#
_symmetry.space_group_name_H-M   'P 1'
#
loop_
_entity.id
_entity.type
_entity.pdbx_description
1 polymer ?
#
loop_
_entity_poly.entity_id
_entity_poly.type
_entity_poly.pdbx_seq_one_letter_code
_entity_poly.pdbx_strand_id
1 'polypeptide(L)'
;MFARRARGLLDFTFALLCVWCAYHHTPAGALVRRTGAWAFHTRTTARPLLAYYDGVSGTAVPTPAALPASMLTRVPTSAEALAWGTHSALKGLEPKAREPALALAREVGIAPETLLDPGRGLAATRRLLDAVAKDFSSEEARVTAVFAGRVPARFALERVGAGT
;
A
#
# COMPACT_ATOMS: atom_id res chain seq x y z
N MET A 1 31.93 17.07 -48.71
CA MET A 1 30.88 18.02 -48.23
C MET A 1 29.70 17.36 -47.46
N PHE A 2 29.66 16.03 -47.26
CA PHE A 2 28.52 15.36 -46.60
C PHE A 2 28.55 15.32 -45.06
N ALA A 3 29.73 15.47 -44.43
CA ALA A 3 29.87 15.38 -42.97
C ALA A 3 29.13 16.48 -42.18
N ARG A 4 28.96 17.68 -42.76
CA ARG A 4 28.23 18.79 -42.10
C ARG A 4 26.72 18.56 -42.03
N ARG A 5 26.11 17.94 -43.05
CA ARG A 5 24.67 17.65 -43.08
C ARG A 5 24.31 16.47 -42.17
N ALA A 6 25.16 15.45 -42.11
CA ALA A 6 24.98 14.30 -41.21
C ALA A 6 25.02 14.72 -39.73
N ARG A 7 25.90 15.68 -39.38
CA ARG A 7 26.00 16.19 -38.00
C ARG A 7 24.73 16.93 -37.56
N GLY A 8 24.18 17.79 -38.41
CA GLY A 8 22.92 18.49 -38.09
C GLY A 8 21.72 17.54 -37.92
N LEU A 9 21.67 16.47 -38.72
CA LEU A 9 20.62 15.44 -38.57
C LEU A 9 20.78 14.64 -37.26
N LEU A 10 22.02 14.29 -36.90
CA LEU A 10 22.30 13.62 -35.64
C LEU A 10 21.97 14.51 -34.44
N ASP A 11 22.39 15.77 -34.45
CA ASP A 11 22.12 16.72 -33.38
C ASP A 11 20.61 16.94 -33.20
N PHE A 12 19.86 17.04 -34.31
CA PHE A 12 18.40 17.11 -34.28
C PHE A 12 17.78 15.84 -33.69
N THR A 13 18.27 14.67 -34.10
CA THR A 13 17.77 13.37 -33.59
C THR A 13 18.05 13.23 -32.09
N PHE A 14 19.24 13.61 -31.63
CA PHE A 14 19.60 13.61 -30.21
C PHE A 14 18.75 14.60 -29.42
N ALA A 15 18.52 15.81 -29.93
CA ALA A 15 17.64 16.78 -29.28
C ALA A 15 16.21 16.21 -29.13
N LEU A 16 15.69 15.54 -30.16
CA LEU A 16 14.37 14.93 -30.14
C LEU A 16 14.29 13.77 -29.14
N LEU A 17 15.34 12.95 -29.05
CA LEU A 17 15.46 11.88 -28.06
C LEU A 17 15.58 12.43 -26.62
N CYS A 18 16.29 13.53 -26.41
CA CYS A 18 16.39 14.20 -25.11
C CYS A 18 15.04 14.76 -24.67
N VAL A 19 14.29 15.40 -25.57
CA VAL A 19 12.94 15.89 -25.28
C VAL A 19 11.98 14.73 -25.02
N TRP A 20 12.07 13.64 -25.80
CA TRP A 20 11.29 12.43 -25.56
C TRP A 20 11.58 11.83 -24.18
N CYS A 21 12.87 11.72 -23.82
CA CYS A 21 13.30 11.20 -22.53
C CYS A 21 12.80 12.10 -21.38
N ALA A 22 12.96 13.43 -21.51
CA ALA A 22 12.45 14.39 -20.54
C ALA A 22 10.93 14.27 -20.38
N TYR A 23 10.19 14.15 -21.48
CA TYR A 23 8.75 14.00 -21.46
C TYR A 23 8.30 12.72 -20.75
N HIS A 24 9.01 11.59 -20.93
CA HIS A 24 8.64 10.31 -20.33
C HIS A 24 9.17 10.04 -18.93
N HIS A 25 10.39 10.48 -18.62
CA HIS A 25 11.13 10.03 -17.45
C HIS A 25 11.39 11.13 -16.41
N THR A 26 10.95 12.37 -16.65
CA THR A 26 11.10 13.46 -15.66
C THR A 26 9.76 13.91 -15.07
N PRO A 27 9.75 14.47 -13.84
CA PRO A 27 8.55 15.03 -13.23
C PRO A 27 7.93 16.17 -14.05
N ALA A 28 8.75 17.00 -14.69
CA ALA A 28 8.29 18.09 -15.56
C ALA A 28 7.52 17.56 -16.77
N GLY A 29 7.99 16.48 -17.40
CA GLY A 29 7.28 15.80 -18.49
C GLY A 29 5.93 15.22 -18.06
N ALA A 30 5.84 14.68 -16.85
CA ALA A 30 4.58 14.20 -16.28
C ALA A 30 3.56 15.33 -16.05
N LEU A 31 4.02 16.51 -15.59
CA LEU A 31 3.19 17.71 -15.45
C LEU A 31 2.63 18.16 -16.80
N VAL A 32 3.48 18.27 -17.82
CA VAL A 32 3.06 18.68 -19.18
C VAL A 32 2.02 17.72 -19.77
N ARG A 33 2.17 16.40 -19.56
CA ARG A 33 1.16 15.41 -19.96
C ARG A 33 -0.16 15.58 -19.25
N ARG A 34 -0.11 15.82 -17.94
CA ARG A 34 -1.30 15.95 -17.10
C ARG A 34 -2.07 17.23 -17.42
N THR A 35 -1.37 18.36 -17.61
CA THR A 35 -1.99 19.63 -18.00
C THR A 35 -2.53 19.57 -19.43
N GLY A 36 -1.80 18.93 -20.36
CA GLY A 36 -2.29 18.68 -21.72
C GLY A 36 -3.55 17.81 -21.74
N ALA A 37 -3.55 16.68 -21.02
CA ALA A 37 -4.72 15.81 -20.92
C ALA A 37 -5.95 16.54 -20.32
N TRP A 38 -5.72 17.43 -19.35
CA TRP A 38 -6.76 18.27 -18.77
C TRP A 38 -7.29 19.31 -19.78
N ALA A 39 -6.40 20.04 -20.46
CA ALA A 39 -6.77 21.08 -21.43
C ALA A 39 -7.50 20.52 -22.65
N PHE A 40 -7.11 19.34 -23.14
CA PHE A 40 -7.72 18.68 -24.30
C PHE A 40 -8.82 17.68 -23.92
N HIS A 41 -9.20 17.59 -22.64
CA HIS A 41 -10.21 16.65 -22.12
C HIS A 41 -10.00 15.19 -22.57
N THR A 42 -8.75 14.82 -22.83
CA THR A 42 -8.40 13.49 -23.33
C THR A 42 -8.32 12.52 -22.17
N ARG A 43 -9.38 11.71 -22.00
CA ARG A 43 -9.38 10.58 -21.08
C ARG A 43 -8.62 9.42 -21.72
N THR A 44 -7.35 9.27 -21.35
CA THR A 44 -6.58 8.07 -21.73
C THR A 44 -6.93 6.89 -20.83
N THR A 45 -7.17 5.72 -21.42
CA THR A 45 -7.33 4.44 -20.71
C THR A 45 -5.98 3.78 -20.39
N ALA A 46 -4.86 4.37 -20.85
CA ALA A 46 -3.54 3.90 -20.52
C ALA A 46 -3.29 4.15 -19.03
N ARG A 47 -3.34 3.06 -18.24
CA ARG A 47 -2.88 3.05 -16.85
C ARG A 47 -1.55 3.79 -16.79
N PRO A 48 -1.43 4.90 -16.04
CA PRO A 48 -0.18 5.63 -15.97
C PRO A 48 0.90 4.66 -15.49
N LEU A 49 2.05 4.59 -16.17
CA LEU A 49 3.17 3.72 -15.78
C LEU A 49 3.68 3.99 -14.36
N LEU A 50 3.32 5.15 -13.79
CA LEU A 50 3.50 5.47 -12.38
C LEU A 50 2.63 4.62 -11.45
N ALA A 51 1.52 4.03 -11.90
CA ALA A 51 0.69 3.11 -11.10
C ALA A 51 1.47 1.88 -10.57
N TYR A 52 2.60 1.55 -11.19
CA TYR A 52 3.46 0.46 -10.73
C TYR A 52 4.36 0.87 -9.54
N TYR A 53 4.68 2.17 -9.43
CA TYR A 53 5.41 2.76 -8.28
C TYR A 53 4.46 3.41 -7.27
N ASP A 54 3.24 3.68 -7.69
CA ASP A 54 2.20 4.28 -6.90
C ASP A 54 1.46 3.15 -6.18
N GLY A 55 2.13 2.60 -5.15
CA GLY A 55 1.46 1.85 -4.08
C GLY A 55 0.39 2.68 -3.33
N VAL A 56 0.09 3.89 -3.81
CA VAL A 56 -0.88 4.86 -3.29
C VAL A 56 -1.91 5.25 -4.37
N SER A 57 -1.95 4.56 -5.52
CA SER A 57 -2.87 4.89 -6.63
C SER A 57 -4.23 4.19 -6.55
N GLY A 58 -4.47 3.38 -5.51
CA GLY A 58 -5.83 3.07 -5.10
C GLY A 58 -6.45 4.38 -4.62
N THR A 59 -7.47 4.89 -5.32
CA THR A 59 -8.09 6.22 -5.15
C THR A 59 -8.83 6.45 -3.84
N ALA A 60 -8.42 5.78 -2.77
CA ALA A 60 -8.68 6.18 -1.41
C ALA A 60 -7.30 6.33 -0.76
N VAL A 61 -6.78 7.55 -0.68
CA VAL A 61 -5.89 7.86 0.46
C VAL A 61 -6.80 7.66 1.66
N PRO A 62 -6.65 6.57 2.45
CA PRO A 62 -7.48 6.42 3.63
C PRO A 62 -7.25 7.68 4.45
N THR A 63 -8.32 8.39 4.78
CA THR A 63 -8.24 9.53 5.68
C THR A 63 -7.49 9.02 6.91
N PRO A 64 -6.32 9.60 7.25
CA PRO A 64 -5.49 9.05 8.32
C PRO A 64 -6.37 8.94 9.56
N ALA A 65 -6.56 7.71 10.04
CA ALA A 65 -7.38 7.47 11.21
C ALA A 65 -6.76 8.27 12.36
N ALA A 66 -7.52 9.23 12.90
CA ALA A 66 -7.03 10.08 13.98
C ALA A 66 -6.57 9.18 15.14
N LEU A 67 -5.32 9.36 15.57
CA LEU A 67 -4.79 8.66 16.73
C LEU A 67 -5.68 8.95 17.94
N PRO A 68 -5.97 7.96 18.80
CA PRO A 68 -6.74 8.20 20.00
C PRO A 68 -5.95 9.13 20.92
N ALA A 69 -6.63 10.04 21.61
CA ALA A 69 -5.97 11.05 22.44
C ALA A 69 -5.02 10.45 23.50
N SER A 70 -5.31 9.23 23.97
CA SER A 70 -4.45 8.48 24.90
C SER A 70 -3.09 8.06 24.33
N MET A 71 -2.94 8.00 22.99
CA MET A 71 -1.67 7.77 22.30
C MET A 71 -0.91 9.06 21.99
N LEU A 72 -1.52 10.23 22.22
CA LEU A 72 -0.87 11.53 22.05
C LEU A 72 -0.16 11.97 23.33
N THR A 73 -0.53 11.42 24.48
CA THR A 73 0.03 11.79 25.79
C THR A 73 1.29 11.02 26.16
N ARG A 74 1.59 9.91 25.45
CA ARG A 74 2.81 9.12 25.61
C ARG A 74 3.19 8.43 24.32
N VAL A 75 4.46 8.04 24.20
CA VAL A 75 4.90 7.17 23.11
C VAL A 75 4.21 5.79 23.25
N PRO A 76 3.49 5.30 22.23
CA PRO A 76 2.90 3.98 22.26
C PRO A 76 3.99 2.90 22.16
N THR A 77 3.73 1.74 22.76
CA THR A 77 4.60 0.56 22.57
C THR A 77 4.45 0.00 21.16
N SER A 78 5.42 -0.79 20.67
CA SER A 78 5.33 -1.43 19.34
C SER A 78 4.03 -2.20 19.16
N ALA A 79 3.67 -3.02 20.14
CA ALA A 79 2.43 -3.80 20.11
C ALA A 79 1.16 -2.94 20.08
N GLU A 80 1.14 -1.80 20.77
CA GLU A 80 0.01 -0.86 20.74
C GLU A 80 -0.10 -0.15 19.39
N ALA A 81 1.03 0.29 18.83
CA ALA A 81 1.07 0.91 17.52
C ALA A 81 0.64 -0.07 16.42
N LEU A 82 1.11 -1.31 16.49
CA LEU A 82 0.73 -2.38 15.56
C LEU A 82 -0.76 -2.72 15.65
N ALA A 83 -1.29 -2.86 16.86
CA ALA A 83 -2.72 -3.12 17.07
C ALA A 83 -3.58 -1.96 16.55
N TRP A 84 -3.15 -0.71 16.77
CA TRP A 84 -3.84 0.47 16.25
C TRP A 84 -3.84 0.54 14.73
N GLY A 85 -2.67 0.33 14.10
CA GLY A 85 -2.54 0.28 12.65
C GLY A 85 -3.41 -0.81 12.04
N THR A 86 -3.39 -2.00 12.64
CA THR A 86 -4.20 -3.14 12.21
C THR A 86 -5.71 -2.85 12.34
N HIS A 87 -6.15 -2.30 13.48
CA HIS A 87 -7.56 -1.92 13.69
C HIS A 87 -8.01 -0.84 12.70
N SER A 88 -7.19 0.18 12.49
CA SER A 88 -7.46 1.28 11.56
C SER A 88 -7.56 0.77 10.12
N ALA A 89 -6.66 -0.13 9.72
CA ALA A 89 -6.70 -0.77 8.40
C ALA A 89 -7.97 -1.63 8.24
N LEU A 90 -8.34 -2.44 9.24
CA LEU A 90 -9.57 -3.24 9.22
C LEU A 90 -10.82 -2.38 8.99
N LYS A 91 -10.91 -1.21 9.64
CA LYS A 91 -12.02 -0.27 9.44
C LYS A 91 -12.04 0.34 8.03
N GLY A 92 -10.89 0.52 7.41
CA GLY A 92 -10.75 1.05 6.05
C GLY A 92 -11.06 0.04 4.94
N LEU A 93 -11.01 -1.27 5.22
CA LEU A 93 -11.27 -2.31 4.22
C LEU A 93 -12.75 -2.39 3.81
N GLU A 94 -13.01 -2.83 2.58
CA GLU A 94 -14.35 -3.24 2.15
C GLU A 94 -14.84 -4.48 2.94
N PRO A 95 -16.15 -4.66 3.14
CA PRO A 95 -16.69 -5.78 3.93
C PRO A 95 -16.18 -7.15 3.50
N LYS A 96 -16.05 -7.40 2.19
CA LYS A 96 -15.55 -8.68 1.66
C LYS A 96 -14.08 -8.92 2.02
N ALA A 97 -13.25 -7.88 2.02
CA ALA A 97 -11.82 -7.98 2.33
C ALA A 97 -11.55 -8.19 3.83
N ARG A 98 -12.55 -7.98 4.70
CA ARG A 98 -12.43 -8.22 6.16
C ARG A 98 -12.61 -9.69 6.53
N GLU A 99 -13.13 -10.51 5.62
CA GLU A 99 -13.55 -11.88 5.91
C GLU A 99 -12.46 -12.74 6.57
N PRO A 100 -11.18 -12.72 6.14
CA PRO A 100 -10.11 -13.49 6.80
C PRO A 100 -9.92 -13.10 8.27
N ALA A 101 -9.94 -11.80 8.58
CA ALA A 101 -9.80 -11.30 9.94
C ALA A 101 -11.02 -11.67 10.81
N LEU A 102 -12.24 -11.61 10.26
CA LEU A 102 -13.46 -12.00 10.97
C LEU A 102 -13.57 -13.51 11.17
N ALA A 103 -13.06 -14.31 10.23
CA ALA A 103 -12.93 -15.76 10.38
C ALA A 103 -11.94 -16.09 11.50
N LEU A 104 -10.75 -15.49 11.48
CA LEU A 104 -9.75 -15.66 12.53
C LEU A 104 -10.26 -15.21 13.90
N ALA A 105 -11.02 -14.12 13.97
CA ALA A 105 -11.65 -13.66 15.20
C ALA A 105 -12.56 -14.72 15.82
N ARG A 106 -13.39 -15.36 14.99
CA ARG A 106 -14.28 -16.45 15.40
C ARG A 106 -13.50 -17.65 15.91
N GLU A 107 -12.40 -18.02 15.23
CA GLU A 107 -11.52 -19.12 15.68
C GLU A 107 -10.95 -18.88 17.09
N VAL A 108 -10.61 -17.63 17.41
CA VAL A 108 -10.00 -17.28 18.71
C VAL A 108 -11.03 -16.82 19.75
N GLY A 109 -12.33 -16.96 19.46
CA GLY A 109 -13.42 -16.61 20.39
C GLY A 109 -13.63 -15.11 20.58
N ILE A 110 -13.25 -14.28 19.61
CA ILE A 110 -13.50 -12.85 19.57
C ILE A 110 -14.73 -12.58 18.69
N ALA A 111 -15.73 -11.91 19.24
CA ALA A 111 -16.93 -11.52 18.51
C ALA A 111 -16.55 -10.57 17.34
N PRO A 112 -16.86 -10.89 16.07
CA PRO A 112 -16.43 -10.11 14.90
C PRO A 112 -16.78 -8.63 14.96
N GLU A 113 -17.91 -8.30 15.58
CA GLU A 113 -18.43 -6.94 15.75
C GLU A 113 -17.48 -6.10 16.63
N THR A 114 -16.83 -6.74 17.60
CA THR A 114 -15.89 -6.05 18.51
C THR A 114 -14.63 -5.60 17.81
N LEU A 115 -14.21 -6.21 16.69
CA LEU A 115 -13.03 -5.78 15.93
C LEU A 115 -13.24 -4.45 15.21
N LEU A 116 -14.48 -4.12 14.87
CA LEU A 116 -14.83 -2.88 14.16
C LEU A 116 -15.35 -1.80 15.11
N ASP A 117 -15.59 -2.15 16.37
CA ASP A 117 -16.05 -1.24 17.41
C ASP A 117 -14.99 -0.15 17.70
N PRO A 118 -15.37 1.15 17.71
CA PRO A 118 -14.41 2.24 17.94
C PRO A 118 -13.75 2.23 19.32
N GLY A 119 -14.40 1.70 20.35
CA GLY A 119 -13.89 1.70 21.73
C GLY A 119 -13.20 0.41 22.13
N ARG A 120 -13.70 -0.73 21.67
CA ARG A 120 -13.22 -2.07 22.02
C ARG A 120 -12.31 -2.68 20.96
N GLY A 121 -12.32 -2.13 19.74
CA GLY A 121 -11.59 -2.66 18.59
C GLY A 121 -10.09 -2.77 18.81
N LEU A 122 -9.45 -1.77 19.41
CA LEU A 122 -8.02 -1.83 19.71
C LEU A 122 -7.65 -3.02 20.60
N ALA A 123 -8.40 -3.22 21.69
CA ALA A 123 -8.15 -4.32 22.62
C ALA A 123 -8.46 -5.69 21.96
N ALA A 124 -9.52 -5.77 21.16
CA ALA A 124 -9.85 -6.97 20.40
C ALA A 124 -8.77 -7.31 19.36
N THR A 125 -8.29 -6.32 18.59
CA THR A 125 -7.22 -6.51 17.60
C THR A 125 -5.90 -6.90 18.24
N ARG A 126 -5.55 -6.32 19.40
CA ARG A 126 -4.36 -6.76 20.16
C ARG A 126 -4.47 -8.22 20.56
N ARG A 127 -5.60 -8.64 21.13
CA ARG A 127 -5.85 -10.05 21.48
C ARG A 127 -5.77 -10.98 20.27
N LEU A 128 -6.25 -10.52 19.11
CA LEU A 128 -6.16 -11.27 17.86
C LEU A 128 -4.69 -11.47 17.42
N LEU A 129 -3.88 -10.42 17.46
CA LEU A 129 -2.44 -10.47 17.15
C LEU A 129 -1.67 -11.34 18.14
N ASP A 130 -2.01 -11.25 19.43
CA ASP A 130 -1.41 -12.09 20.49
C ASP A 130 -1.78 -13.57 20.32
N ALA A 131 -3.01 -13.87 19.88
CA ALA A 131 -3.46 -15.25 19.65
C ALA A 131 -2.69 -15.94 18.53
N VAL A 132 -2.25 -15.20 17.51
CA VAL A 132 -1.45 -15.74 16.40
C VAL A 132 0.07 -15.67 16.65
N ALA A 133 0.52 -15.02 17.72
CA ALA A 133 1.94 -14.83 18.01
C ALA A 133 2.72 -16.14 18.21
N LYS A 134 2.04 -17.22 18.66
CA LYS A 134 2.66 -18.54 18.79
C LYS A 134 3.00 -19.18 17.45
N ASP A 135 2.16 -18.95 16.44
CA ASP A 135 2.31 -19.49 15.09
C ASP A 135 3.21 -18.61 14.21
N PHE A 136 3.27 -17.31 14.50
CA PHE A 136 3.96 -16.31 13.69
C PHE A 136 4.82 -15.42 14.59
N SER A 137 6.14 -15.65 14.57
CA SER A 137 7.08 -14.95 15.45
C SER A 137 7.25 -13.47 15.10
N SER A 138 7.28 -13.11 13.81
CA SER A 138 7.43 -11.73 13.36
C SER A 138 6.12 -10.95 13.33
N GLU A 139 6.19 -9.64 13.56
CA GLU A 139 5.01 -8.76 13.54
C GLU A 139 4.35 -8.73 12.16
N GLU A 140 5.15 -8.71 11.10
CA GLU A 140 4.67 -8.71 9.71
C GLU A 140 3.88 -9.97 9.40
N ALA A 141 4.36 -11.14 9.83
CA ALA A 141 3.69 -12.40 9.58
C ALA A 141 2.37 -12.52 10.37
N ARG A 142 2.31 -11.96 11.58
CA ARG A 142 1.05 -11.86 12.34
C ARG A 142 0.03 -10.99 11.61
N VAL A 143 0.46 -9.84 11.09
CA VAL A 143 -0.40 -8.95 10.28
C VAL A 143 -0.85 -9.63 9.00
N THR A 144 0.05 -10.31 8.28
CA THR A 144 -0.31 -11.11 7.10
C THR A 144 -1.32 -12.20 7.46
N ALA A 145 -1.15 -12.89 8.58
CA ALA A 145 -2.09 -13.91 9.03
C ALA A 145 -3.49 -13.34 9.33
N VAL A 146 -3.56 -12.11 9.88
CA VAL A 146 -4.83 -11.43 10.13
C VAL A 146 -5.54 -11.04 8.83
N PHE A 147 -4.82 -10.49 7.85
CA PHE A 147 -5.44 -9.96 6.63
C PHE A 147 -5.60 -10.98 5.50
N ALA A 148 -4.66 -11.91 5.36
CA ALA A 148 -4.66 -12.92 4.30
C ALA A 148 -5.05 -14.32 4.82
N GLY A 149 -5.12 -14.52 6.13
CA GLY A 149 -5.35 -15.82 6.75
C GLY A 149 -4.06 -16.58 7.08
N ARG A 150 -4.17 -17.57 7.95
CA ARG A 150 -3.04 -18.34 8.49
C ARG A 150 -2.30 -19.16 7.43
N VAL A 151 -3.02 -19.75 6.48
CA VAL A 151 -2.43 -20.62 5.45
C VAL A 151 -1.56 -19.81 4.47
N PRO A 152 -2.04 -18.70 3.87
CA PRO A 152 -1.18 -17.87 3.03
C PRO A 152 0.01 -17.27 3.77
N ALA A 153 -0.17 -16.89 5.04
CA ALA A 153 0.91 -16.36 5.87
C ALA A 153 2.01 -17.40 6.14
N ARG A 154 1.65 -18.66 6.44
CA ARG A 154 2.63 -19.74 6.62
C ARG A 154 3.39 -20.03 5.33
N PHE A 155 2.68 -20.12 4.21
CA PHE A 155 3.29 -20.33 2.90
C PHE A 155 4.29 -19.20 2.55
N ALA A 156 3.93 -17.94 2.81
CA ALA A 156 4.81 -16.80 2.58
C ALA A 156 6.09 -16.89 3.44
N LEU A 157 5.97 -17.24 4.72
CA LEU A 157 7.12 -17.45 5.60
C LEU A 157 8.05 -18.56 5.11
N GLU A 158 7.49 -19.71 4.73
CA GLU A 158 8.26 -20.84 4.18
C GLU A 158 9.03 -20.45 2.92
N ARG A 159 8.40 -19.63 2.04
CA ARG A 159 9.05 -19.16 0.81
C ARG A 159 10.20 -18.20 1.06
N VAL A 160 10.11 -17.34 2.07
CA VAL A 160 11.21 -16.44 2.47
C VAL A 160 12.37 -17.25 3.04
N GLY A 161 12.10 -18.22 3.91
CA GLY A 161 13.14 -19.07 4.51
C GLY A 161 13.84 -20.02 3.53
N ALA A 162 13.16 -20.44 2.46
CA ALA A 162 13.76 -21.29 1.42
C ALA A 162 14.49 -20.51 0.31
N GLY A 163 14.56 -19.18 0.40
CA GLY A 163 15.30 -18.31 -0.52
C GLY A 163 16.63 -17.79 0.04
N THR A 164 16.98 -18.17 1.26
CA THR A 164 18.26 -17.91 1.94
C THR A 164 19.11 -19.17 1.98
#